data_AF-A0A5Q8C9T7-F1
#
_entry.id   AF-A0A5Q8C9T7-F1
#
_cell.length_a   1.000
_cell.length_b   1.000
_cell.length_c   1.000
_cell.angle_alpha   90.00
_cell.angle_beta   90.00
_cell.angle_gamma   90.00
#
_symmetry.space_group_name_H-M   'P 1'
#
loop_
_entity.id
_entity.type
_entity.pdbx_description
1 polymer ?
#
loop_
_entity_poly.entity_id
_entity_poly.type
_entity_poly.pdbx_seq_one_letter_code
_entity_poly.pdbx_strand_id
1 'polypeptide(L)'
;FAGGRFLAFAGIGHPEKFFDTLRGVGGEVALSRAFPDHHFYAADELADLAALAKREGLRLVTTAKDAARLRHGAAPAGFLEQLDVLEIDAVFEIDHVPERIINETLDAWRQRKMRPSLA
;
A
#
# COMPACT_ATOMS: atom_id res chain seq x y z
N PHE A 1 -7.51 6.57 -12.58
CA PHE A 1 -6.67 7.65 -12.02
C PHE A 1 -6.34 8.73 -13.04
N ALA A 2 -6.11 8.39 -14.32
CA ALA A 2 -5.89 9.34 -15.41
C ALA A 2 -6.82 10.57 -15.37
N GLY A 3 -6.24 11.77 -15.49
CA GLY A 3 -6.97 13.05 -15.49
C GLY A 3 -7.49 13.50 -14.12
N GLY A 4 -7.27 12.71 -13.07
CA GLY A 4 -7.59 13.09 -11.69
C GLY A 4 -6.50 13.95 -11.05
N ARG A 5 -6.90 14.83 -10.13
CA ARG A 5 -6.00 15.62 -9.28
C ARG A 5 -6.11 15.19 -7.84
N PHE A 6 -4.98 14.90 -7.21
CA PHE A 6 -4.93 14.17 -5.96
C PHE A 6 -4.10 14.86 -4.89
N LEU A 7 -4.57 14.72 -3.66
CA LEU A 7 -3.75 14.75 -2.47
C LEU A 7 -3.39 13.29 -2.15
N ALA A 8 -2.14 12.92 -2.42
CA ALA A 8 -1.64 11.57 -2.17
C ALA A 8 -0.99 11.47 -0.79
N PHE A 9 -1.23 10.39 -0.06
CA PHE A 9 -0.50 10.14 1.18
C PHE A 9 -0.13 8.66 1.34
N ALA A 10 0.97 8.39 2.05
CA ALA A 10 1.43 7.02 2.28
C ALA A 10 2.31 6.87 3.52
N GLY A 11 2.15 5.75 4.22
CA GLY A 11 2.89 5.33 5.43
C GLY A 11 3.70 4.08 5.15
N ILE A 12 4.55 4.15 4.13
CA ILE A 12 5.37 3.06 3.59
C ILE A 12 6.85 3.47 3.54
N GLY A 13 7.78 2.51 3.52
CA GLY A 13 9.22 2.82 3.52
C GLY A 13 9.73 3.67 2.34
N HIS A 14 9.05 3.67 1.19
CA HIS A 14 9.39 4.47 0.01
C HIS A 14 8.15 5.16 -0.59
N PRO A 15 7.60 6.21 0.04
CA PRO A 15 6.35 6.84 -0.38
C PRO A 15 6.47 7.50 -1.76
N GLU A 16 7.66 8.00 -2.13
CA GLU A 16 7.91 8.58 -3.46
C GLU A 16 7.60 7.62 -4.61
N LYS A 17 7.93 6.32 -4.47
CA LYS A 17 7.58 5.33 -5.50
C LYS A 17 6.08 5.24 -5.73
N PHE A 18 5.28 5.36 -4.68
CA PHE A 18 3.83 5.37 -4.78
C PHE A 18 3.33 6.63 -5.51
N PHE A 19 3.85 7.80 -5.16
CA PHE A 19 3.50 9.05 -5.85
C PHE A 19 3.89 9.02 -7.33
N ASP A 20 5.06 8.49 -7.66
CA ASP A 20 5.51 8.33 -9.05
C ASP A 20 4.66 7.31 -9.81
N THR A 21 4.22 6.24 -9.15
CA THR A 21 3.31 5.25 -9.76
C THR A 21 1.98 5.91 -10.11
N LEU A 22 1.43 6.71 -9.20
CA LEU A 22 0.19 7.45 -9.44
C LEU A 22 0.33 8.44 -10.61
N ARG A 23 1.48 9.12 -10.73
CA ARG A 23 1.81 9.96 -11.89
C ARG A 23 1.90 9.14 -13.17
N GLY A 24 2.55 7.98 -13.12
CA GLY A 24 2.72 7.06 -14.25
C GLY A 24 1.40 6.54 -14.84
N VAL A 25 0.37 6.37 -14.01
CA VAL A 25 -0.99 6.00 -14.46
C VAL A 25 -1.87 7.21 -14.83
N GLY A 26 -1.26 8.39 -14.99
CA GLY A 26 -1.89 9.62 -15.48
C GLY A 26 -2.59 10.48 -14.42
N GLY A 27 -2.39 10.21 -13.13
CA GLY A 27 -2.89 11.05 -12.04
C GLY A 27 -1.96 12.24 -11.78
N GLU A 28 -2.52 13.42 -11.50
CA GLU A 28 -1.76 14.56 -10.99
C GLU A 28 -1.65 14.47 -9.47
N VAL A 29 -0.43 14.38 -8.94
CA VAL A 29 -0.17 14.54 -7.51
C VAL A 29 0.03 16.03 -7.22
N ALA A 30 -1.07 16.73 -6.93
CA ALA A 30 -1.06 18.16 -6.65
C ALA A 30 -0.49 18.46 -5.26
N LEU A 31 -0.77 17.58 -4.29
CA LEU A 31 -0.20 17.60 -2.95
C LEU A 31 0.19 16.19 -2.53
N SER A 32 1.25 16.06 -1.74
CA SER A 32 1.69 14.79 -1.18
C SER A 32 2.05 14.91 0.30
N ARG A 33 1.67 13.91 1.10
CA ARG A 33 2.08 13.78 2.51
C ARG A 33 2.66 12.40 2.78
N ALA A 34 3.96 12.36 3.04
CA ALA A 34 4.65 11.15 3.48
C ALA A 34 4.53 10.97 5.00
N PHE A 35 4.35 9.73 5.43
CA PHE A 35 4.35 9.30 6.82
C PHE A 35 5.41 8.22 7.02
N PRO A 36 5.90 8.00 8.27
CA PRO A 36 6.79 6.90 8.57
C PRO A 36 6.24 5.54 8.13
N ASP A 37 7.11 4.56 7.87
CA ASP A 37 6.61 3.22 7.56
C ASP A 37 5.84 2.66 8.76
N HIS A 38 4.75 1.97 8.47
CA HIS A 38 3.83 1.46 9.50
C HIS A 38 3.14 2.53 10.34
N HIS A 39 3.05 3.78 9.84
CA HIS A 39 2.35 4.86 10.53
C HIS A 39 0.93 4.46 10.97
N PHE A 40 0.62 4.77 12.22
CA PHE A 40 -0.74 4.71 12.75
C PHE A 40 -1.37 6.08 12.59
N TYR A 41 -2.35 6.20 11.70
CA TYR A 41 -3.01 7.47 11.42
C TYR A 41 -3.94 7.86 12.56
N ALA A 42 -3.69 9.00 13.18
CA ALA A 42 -4.59 9.56 14.17
C ALA A 42 -5.81 10.21 13.50
N ALA A 43 -6.93 10.32 14.23
CA ALA A 43 -8.19 10.81 13.68
C ALA A 43 -8.12 12.28 13.22
N ASP A 44 -7.34 13.11 13.93
CA ASP A 44 -7.05 14.51 13.58
C ASP A 44 -6.20 14.62 12.31
N GLU A 45 -5.19 13.77 12.14
CA GLU A 45 -4.39 13.73 10.90
C GLU A 45 -5.25 13.41 9.67
N LEU A 46 -6.19 12.46 9.82
CA LEU A 46 -7.13 12.10 8.76
C LEU A 46 -8.13 13.23 8.48
N ALA A 47 -8.61 13.90 9.53
CA ALA A 47 -9.48 15.07 9.38
C ALA A 47 -8.76 16.21 8.64
N ASP A 48 -7.49 16.47 8.96
CA ASP A 48 -6.66 17.47 8.29
C ASP A 48 -6.45 17.15 6.82
N LEU A 49 -6.16 15.88 6.49
CA LEU A 49 -6.04 15.41 5.11
C LEU A 49 -7.34 15.64 4.33
N ALA A 50 -8.49 15.26 4.89
CA ALA A 50 -9.79 15.45 4.25
C ALA A 50 -10.15 16.93 4.08
N ALA A 51 -9.91 17.76 5.10
CA ALA A 51 -10.16 19.19 5.05
C ALA A 51 -9.28 19.88 4.00
N LEU A 52 -7.99 19.52 3.93
CA LEU A 52 -7.05 20.02 2.94
C LEU A 52 -7.47 19.62 1.52
N ALA A 53 -7.76 18.34 1.29
CA ALA A 53 -8.21 17.86 -0.01
C ALA A 53 -9.48 18.58 -0.47
N LYS A 54 -10.47 18.75 0.42
CA LYS A 54 -11.70 19.48 0.14
C LYS A 54 -11.44 20.95 -0.22
N ARG A 55 -10.58 21.63 0.54
CA ARG A 55 -10.26 23.05 0.31
C ARG A 55 -9.60 23.28 -1.05
N GLU A 56 -8.71 22.38 -1.45
CA GLU A 56 -7.96 22.49 -2.70
C GLU A 56 -8.69 21.84 -3.90
N GLY A 57 -9.88 21.26 -3.68
CA GLY A 57 -10.64 20.56 -4.73
C GLY A 57 -9.94 19.29 -5.24
N LEU A 58 -9.23 18.59 -4.36
CA LEU A 58 -8.46 17.38 -4.65
C LEU A 58 -9.16 16.13 -4.14
N ARG A 59 -8.91 14.99 -4.79
CA ARG A 59 -9.30 13.67 -4.27
C ARG A 59 -8.21 13.10 -3.38
N LEU A 60 -8.60 12.43 -2.30
CA LEU A 60 -7.65 11.71 -1.44
C LEU A 60 -7.29 10.38 -2.09
N VAL A 61 -6.00 10.04 -2.09
CA VAL A 61 -5.53 8.73 -2.56
C VAL A 61 -4.41 8.19 -1.70
N THR A 62 -4.44 6.88 -1.43
CA THR A 62 -3.39 6.19 -0.68
C THR A 62 -3.09 4.80 -1.24
N THR A 63 -2.16 4.09 -0.60
CA THR A 63 -1.79 2.73 -0.95
C THR A 63 -2.82 1.72 -0.42
N ALA A 64 -2.92 0.56 -1.06
CA ALA A 64 -3.73 -0.55 -0.53
C ALA A 64 -3.32 -0.98 0.89
N LYS A 65 -2.02 -0.89 1.22
CA LYS A 65 -1.48 -1.21 2.56
C LYS A 65 -2.01 -0.24 3.62
N ASP A 66 -1.98 1.05 3.34
CA ASP A 66 -2.48 2.08 4.26
C ASP A 66 -4.01 2.01 4.38
N ALA A 67 -4.73 1.79 3.28
CA ALA A 67 -6.17 1.60 3.31
C ALA A 67 -6.60 0.39 4.17
N ALA A 68 -5.88 -0.73 4.09
CA ALA A 68 -6.11 -1.89 4.95
C ALA A 68 -5.92 -1.56 6.44
N ARG A 69 -4.87 -0.80 6.79
CA ARG A 69 -4.65 -0.35 8.17
C ARG A 69 -5.78 0.57 8.66
N LEU A 70 -6.23 1.49 7.82
CA LEU A 70 -7.33 2.40 8.15
C LEU A 70 -8.65 1.65 8.39
N ARG A 71 -8.95 0.60 7.59
CA ARG A 71 -10.13 -0.27 7.78
C ARG A 71 -10.12 -1.00 9.13
N HIS A 72 -8.94 -1.33 9.65
CA HIS A 72 -8.78 -1.99 10.94
C HIS A 72 -8.44 -1.03 12.09
N GLY A 73 -8.32 0.26 11.80
CA GLY A 73 -7.93 1.31 12.73
C GLY A 73 -9.09 2.22 13.12
N ALA A 74 -8.76 3.37 13.71
CA ALA A 74 -9.72 4.37 14.18
C ALA A 74 -10.07 5.42 13.10
N ALA A 75 -10.20 4.99 11.84
CA ALA A 75 -10.58 5.92 10.77
C ALA A 75 -11.98 6.52 11.05
N PRO A 76 -12.18 7.84 10.90
CA PRO A 76 -13.49 8.46 11.07
C PRO A 76 -14.55 7.85 10.15
N ALA A 77 -15.82 7.85 10.60
CA ALA A 77 -16.94 7.36 9.81
C ALA A 77 -17.00 8.09 8.45
N GLY A 78 -17.17 7.32 7.36
CA GLY A 78 -17.23 7.84 6.00
C GLY A 78 -15.89 8.29 5.40
N PHE A 79 -14.76 8.23 6.13
CA PHE A 79 -13.45 8.59 5.57
C PHE A 79 -13.06 7.67 4.40
N LEU A 80 -13.28 6.36 4.58
CA LEU A 80 -12.94 5.36 3.57
C LEU A 80 -13.78 5.46 2.28
N GLU A 81 -14.99 6.04 2.35
CA GLU A 81 -15.86 6.25 1.18
C GLU A 81 -15.35 7.37 0.27
N GLN A 82 -14.52 8.25 0.80
CA GLN A 82 -13.94 9.41 0.11
C GLN A 82 -12.50 9.15 -0.37
N LEU A 83 -11.98 7.96 -0.08
CA LEU A 83 -10.58 7.60 -0.26
C LEU A 83 -10.41 6.73 -1.51
N ASP A 84 -9.74 7.26 -2.52
CA ASP A 84 -9.27 6.45 -3.63
C ASP A 84 -8.08 5.57 -3.15
N VAL A 85 -8.03 4.32 -3.61
CA VAL A 85 -6.95 3.38 -3.27
C VAL A 85 -6.28 2.94 -4.56
N LEU A 86 -4.99 3.22 -4.69
CA LEU A 86 -4.20 2.70 -5.80
C LEU A 86 -3.74 1.28 -5.44
N GLU A 87 -4.38 0.30 -6.06
CA GLU A 87 -3.96 -1.10 -5.99
C GLU A 87 -2.89 -1.38 -7.06
N ILE A 88 -1.95 -2.24 -6.72
CA ILE A 88 -0.89 -2.69 -7.61
C ILE A 88 -0.83 -4.21 -7.56
N ASP A 89 -0.71 -4.83 -8.74
CA ASP A 89 -0.54 -6.26 -8.87
C ASP A 89 0.93 -6.61 -9.11
N ALA A 90 1.40 -7.66 -8.44
CA ALA A 90 2.70 -8.24 -8.72
C ALA A 90 2.52 -9.34 -9.77
N VAL A 91 3.06 -9.12 -10.97
CA VAL A 91 3.05 -10.11 -12.06
C VAL A 91 4.45 -10.68 -12.21
N PHE A 92 4.55 -12.00 -12.21
CA PHE A 92 5.79 -12.71 -12.50
C PHE A 92 5.82 -13.09 -13.98
N GLU A 93 6.97 -12.95 -14.64
CA GLU A 93 7.10 -13.28 -16.08
C GLU A 93 6.77 -14.75 -16.39
N ILE A 94 6.97 -15.64 -15.41
CA ILE A 94 6.66 -17.07 -15.54
C ILE A 94 5.75 -17.46 -14.37
N ASP A 95 4.48 -17.70 -14.67
CA ASP A 95 3.41 -17.90 -13.68
C ASP A 95 3.70 -18.98 -12.62
N HIS A 96 4.39 -20.06 -13.00
CA HIS A 96 4.62 -21.21 -12.12
C HIS A 96 5.94 -21.14 -11.33
N VAL A 97 6.80 -20.15 -11.58
CA VAL A 97 8.13 -20.07 -10.95
C VAL A 97 8.03 -19.79 -9.45
N PRO A 98 7.22 -18.84 -8.96
CA PRO A 98 7.12 -18.57 -7.52
C PRO A 98 6.66 -19.81 -6.74
N GLU A 99 5.63 -20.48 -7.22
CA GLU A 99 5.11 -21.70 -6.60
C GLU A 99 6.16 -22.81 -6.57
N ARG A 100 6.89 -23.01 -7.68
CA ARG A 100 7.96 -24.00 -7.74
C ARG A 100 9.07 -23.71 -6.72
N ILE A 101 9.53 -22.45 -6.62
CA ILE A 101 10.55 -22.05 -5.65
C ILE A 101 10.09 -22.34 -4.22
N ILE A 102 8.83 -22.02 -3.89
CA ILE A 102 8.25 -22.29 -2.57
C ILE A 102 8.24 -23.79 -2.28
N ASN A 103 7.72 -24.60 -3.22
CA ASN A 103 7.60 -26.04 -3.04
C ASN A 103 8.96 -26.74 -2.90
N GLU A 104 9.92 -26.44 -3.78
CA GLU A 104 11.27 -27.00 -3.73
C GLU A 104 11.97 -26.63 -2.40
N THR A 105 11.79 -25.39 -1.91
CA THR A 105 12.36 -24.95 -0.63
C THR A 105 11.75 -25.71 0.56
N LEU A 106 10.42 -25.89 0.56
CA LEU A 106 9.72 -26.63 1.60
C LEU A 106 10.14 -28.10 1.63
N ASP A 107 10.27 -28.74 0.47
CA ASP A 107 10.69 -30.14 0.38
C ASP A 107 12.14 -30.34 0.83
N ALA A 108 13.04 -29.44 0.42
CA ALA A 108 14.42 -29.46 0.89
C ALA A 108 14.51 -29.28 2.42
N TRP A 109 13.68 -28.40 3.00
CA TRP A 109 13.60 -28.23 4.46
C TRP A 109 13.08 -29.49 5.16
N ARG A 110 12.00 -30.11 4.65
CA ARG A 110 11.44 -31.36 5.18
C ARG A 110 12.48 -32.48 5.19
N GLN A 111 13.22 -32.64 4.11
CA GLN A 111 14.27 -33.66 4.00
C GLN A 111 15.41 -33.45 5.02
N ARG A 112 15.79 -32.20 5.28
CA ARG A 112 16.79 -31.87 6.32
C ARG A 112 16.27 -32.17 7.72
N LYS A 113 15.00 -31.87 8.00
CA LYS A 113 14.36 -32.16 9.30
C LYS A 113 14.18 -33.65 9.58
N MET A 114 14.06 -34.46 8.53
CA MET A 114 13.88 -35.91 8.63
C MET A 114 15.20 -36.70 8.67
N ARG A 115 16.37 -36.04 8.56
CA ARG A 115 17.67 -36.70 8.77
C ARG A 115 17.92 -36.89 10.27
N PRO A 116 18.10 -38.13 10.77
CA PRO A 116 18.48 -38.35 12.16
C PRO A 116 19.81 -37.66 12.42
N SER A 117 19.95 -37.01 13.59
CA SER A 117 21.27 -36.59 14.09
C SER A 117 22.09 -37.86 14.31
N LEU A 118 23.02 -38.15 13.39
CA LEU A 118 24.03 -39.17 13.60
C LEU A 118 24.99 -38.63 14.67
N ALA A 119 24.81 -39.11 15.90
CA ALA A 119 25.77 -39.02 16.99
C ALA A 119 26.83 -40.12 16.87
#